data_AF-A0A849SE44-F1
#
_entry.id   AF-A0A849SE44-F1
#
_cell.length_a   1.000
_cell.length_b   1.000
_cell.length_c   1.000
_cell.angle_alpha   90.00
_cell.angle_beta   90.00
_cell.angle_gamma   90.00
#
_symmetry.space_group_name_H-M   'P 1'
#
loop_
_entity.id
_entity.type
_entity.pdbx_description
1 polymer ?
#
loop_
_entity_poly.entity_id
_entity_poly.type
_entity_poly.pdbx_seq_one_letter_code
_entity_poly.pdbx_strand_id
1 'polypeptide(L)'
;MQQAEKVIFKRIDMMFWGLWLLAPFLLWQAIHLAWTMPYYPFGGETGCLKGAAAATFSAQGQFLVALAFVIGIGFYAVLIILMHRLVRRFKQGEMLISATLDTINKMAWIFMAIAVISILHYNINLYLLYRLGDLPKWQPFYTLDMLSIALGLMLFGLRILIQHAIALQEDVNLTV
;
A
#
# COMPACT_ATOMS: atom_id res chain seq x y z
N MET A 1 -29.21 3.85 15.23
CA MET A 1 -28.63 3.00 14.16
C MET A 1 -29.64 1.95 13.74
N GLN A 2 -30.14 2.06 12.52
CA GLN A 2 -31.21 1.23 11.98
C GLN A 2 -30.69 -0.20 11.71
N GLN A 3 -31.56 -1.21 11.86
CA GLN A 3 -31.23 -2.63 11.73
C GLN A 3 -30.53 -2.99 10.41
N ALA A 4 -30.78 -2.22 9.34
CA ALA A 4 -30.12 -2.34 8.05
C ALA A 4 -28.61 -2.02 8.08
N GLU A 5 -28.19 -0.98 8.82
CA GLU A 5 -26.76 -0.61 8.94
C GLU A 5 -25.95 -1.74 9.59
N LYS A 6 -26.50 -2.38 10.63
CA LYS A 6 -25.83 -3.49 11.33
C LYS A 6 -25.57 -4.68 10.40
N VAL A 7 -26.49 -4.97 9.47
CA VAL A 7 -26.32 -6.07 8.50
C VAL A 7 -25.24 -5.72 7.48
N ILE A 8 -25.18 -4.47 7.01
CA ILE A 8 -24.16 -4.00 6.07
C ILE A 8 -22.77 -4.11 6.71
N PHE A 9 -22.59 -3.59 7.93
CA PHE A 9 -21.31 -3.69 8.63
C PHE A 9 -20.87 -5.14 8.88
N LYS A 10 -21.82 -6.03 9.21
CA LYS A 10 -21.52 -7.47 9.37
C LYS A 10 -21.06 -8.12 8.06
N ARG A 11 -21.66 -7.75 6.92
CA ARG A 11 -21.24 -8.25 5.59
C ARG A 11 -19.86 -7.72 5.21
N ILE A 12 -19.60 -6.42 5.40
CA ILE A 12 -18.29 -5.81 5.13
C ILE A 12 -17.20 -6.48 5.97
N ASP A 13 -17.47 -6.72 7.25
CA ASP A 13 -16.53 -7.41 8.14
C ASP A 13 -16.25 -8.84 7.67
N MET A 14 -17.29 -9.58 7.29
CA MET A 14 -17.15 -10.94 6.77
C MET A 14 -16.36 -10.97 5.45
N MET A 15 -16.60 -10.01 4.55
CA MET A 15 -15.82 -9.87 3.32
C MET A 15 -14.36 -9.50 3.60
N PHE A 16 -14.12 -8.61 4.55
CA PHE A 16 -12.78 -8.23 4.99
C PHE A 16 -12.01 -9.48 5.50
N TRP A 17 -12.61 -10.25 6.40
CA TRP A 17 -12.00 -11.49 6.91
C TRP A 17 -11.93 -12.60 5.88
N GLY A 18 -12.88 -12.69 4.95
CA GLY A 18 -12.84 -13.63 3.83
C GLY A 18 -11.67 -13.33 2.89
N LEU A 19 -11.41 -12.07 2.60
CA LEU A 19 -10.26 -11.63 1.81
C LEU A 19 -8.93 -11.93 2.53
N TRP A 20 -8.92 -11.91 3.87
CA TRP A 20 -7.77 -12.31 4.67
C TRP A 20 -7.39 -13.78 4.55
N LEU A 21 -8.34 -14.68 4.30
CA LEU A 21 -8.03 -16.09 4.06
C LEU A 21 -7.21 -16.29 2.78
N LEU A 22 -7.27 -15.34 1.84
CA LEU A 22 -6.45 -15.34 0.63
C LEU A 22 -5.03 -14.81 0.88
N ALA A 23 -4.77 -14.12 2.00
CA ALA A 23 -3.48 -13.48 2.24
C ALA A 23 -2.28 -14.45 2.22
N PRO A 24 -2.32 -15.65 2.82
CA PRO A 24 -1.22 -16.60 2.74
C PRO A 24 -0.94 -17.06 1.30
N PHE A 25 -1.98 -17.29 0.52
CA PHE A 25 -1.87 -17.68 -0.88
C PHE A 25 -1.28 -16.55 -1.74
N LEU A 26 -1.78 -15.32 -1.56
CA LEU A 26 -1.25 -14.13 -2.26
C LEU A 26 0.20 -13.84 -1.86
N LEU A 27 0.56 -14.03 -0.59
CA LEU A 27 1.93 -13.88 -0.12
C LEU A 27 2.86 -14.93 -0.73
N TRP A 28 2.44 -16.20 -0.76
CA TRP A 28 3.19 -17.25 -1.43
C TRP A 28 3.38 -16.95 -2.92
N GLN A 29 2.31 -16.51 -3.59
CA GLN A 29 2.38 -16.12 -5.00
C GLN A 29 3.34 -14.94 -5.21
N ALA A 30 3.33 -13.93 -4.33
CA ALA A 30 4.24 -12.80 -4.40
C ALA A 30 5.71 -13.23 -4.24
N ILE A 31 6.00 -14.12 -3.28
CA ILE A 31 7.35 -14.68 -3.08
C ILE A 31 7.77 -15.48 -4.32
N HIS A 32 6.88 -16.34 -4.83
CA HIS A 32 7.17 -17.16 -6.00
C HIS A 32 7.48 -16.29 -7.22
N LEU A 33 6.65 -15.29 -7.50
CA LEU A 33 6.86 -14.37 -8.61
C LEU A 33 8.13 -13.54 -8.45
N ALA A 34 8.44 -13.07 -7.24
CA ALA A 34 9.66 -12.30 -6.98
C ALA A 34 10.95 -13.07 -7.33
N TRP A 35 10.94 -14.40 -7.20
CA TRP A 35 12.12 -15.24 -7.47
C TRP A 35 12.14 -15.91 -8.84
N THR A 36 10.98 -16.15 -9.45
CA THR A 36 10.88 -16.92 -10.70
C THR A 36 10.67 -16.06 -11.93
N MET A 37 10.08 -14.87 -11.78
CA MET A 37 9.92 -13.97 -12.91
C MET A 37 11.23 -13.25 -13.23
N PRO A 38 11.47 -12.95 -14.52
CA PRO A 38 12.55 -12.06 -14.93
C PRO A 38 12.47 -10.75 -14.15
N TYR A 39 13.59 -10.35 -13.55
CA TYR A 39 13.65 -9.11 -12.79
C TYR A 39 13.74 -7.93 -13.77
N TYR A 40 12.61 -7.42 -14.26
CA TYR A 40 12.55 -6.31 -15.22
C TYR A 40 11.28 -5.46 -15.10
N PRO A 41 11.39 -4.12 -15.21
CA PRO A 41 10.27 -3.23 -15.52
C PRO A 41 10.27 -2.67 -16.96
N PHE A 42 11.30 -2.90 -17.77
CA PHE A 42 11.43 -2.23 -19.08
C PHE A 42 10.67 -2.97 -20.19
N GLY A 43 9.38 -2.62 -20.33
CA GLY A 43 8.67 -2.78 -21.59
C GLY A 43 9.42 -2.00 -22.69
N GLY A 44 9.71 -2.67 -23.80
CA GLY A 44 10.30 -2.01 -24.95
C GLY A 44 10.97 -2.92 -25.97
N GLU A 45 11.93 -3.77 -25.58
CA GLU A 45 12.83 -4.33 -26.60
C GLU A 45 13.16 -5.82 -26.56
N THR A 46 12.64 -6.63 -25.64
CA THR A 46 12.86 -8.10 -25.73
C THR A 46 11.75 -8.97 -25.13
N GLY A 47 10.49 -8.58 -25.24
CA GLY A 47 9.35 -9.45 -24.91
C GLY A 47 9.22 -9.84 -23.44
N CYS A 48 8.02 -10.25 -23.03
CA CYS A 48 7.84 -10.98 -21.79
C CYS A 48 8.79 -12.19 -21.80
N LEU A 49 9.48 -12.47 -20.69
CA LEU A 49 10.37 -13.64 -20.45
C LEU A 49 11.88 -13.47 -20.69
N LYS A 50 12.40 -12.31 -21.11
CA LYS A 50 13.86 -12.12 -21.26
C LYS A 50 14.46 -11.24 -20.17
N GLY A 51 14.98 -11.89 -19.14
CA GLY A 51 15.75 -11.30 -18.07
C GLY A 51 16.15 -12.37 -17.06
N ALA A 52 17.26 -12.17 -16.36
CA ALA A 52 17.67 -13.07 -15.30
C ALA A 52 16.63 -13.02 -14.17
N ALA A 53 16.17 -14.19 -13.74
CA ALA A 53 15.33 -14.31 -12.56
C ALA A 53 16.18 -13.99 -11.34
N ALA A 54 15.60 -13.41 -10.30
CA ALA A 54 16.39 -13.01 -9.14
C ALA A 54 17.04 -14.22 -8.42
N ALA A 55 16.51 -15.44 -8.61
CA ALA A 55 17.16 -16.68 -8.18
C ALA A 55 18.53 -16.95 -8.83
N THR A 56 18.82 -16.34 -9.99
CA THR A 56 20.09 -16.51 -10.73
C THR A 56 21.12 -15.41 -10.43
N PHE A 57 20.76 -14.41 -9.63
CA PHE A 57 21.67 -13.34 -9.22
C PHE A 57 22.73 -13.84 -8.23
N SER A 58 23.79 -13.05 -8.10
CA SER A 58 24.76 -13.16 -7.02
C SER A 58 24.08 -13.15 -5.64
N ALA A 59 24.75 -13.68 -4.61
CA ALA A 59 24.21 -13.65 -3.24
C ALA A 59 23.90 -12.22 -2.77
N GLN A 60 24.69 -11.24 -3.21
CA GLN A 60 24.46 -9.82 -2.91
C GLN A 60 23.23 -9.28 -3.65
N GLY A 61 23.04 -9.66 -4.92
CA GLY A 61 21.85 -9.31 -5.68
C GLY A 61 20.58 -9.94 -5.13
N GLN A 62 20.61 -11.22 -4.74
CA GLN A 62 19.51 -11.88 -4.05
C GLN A 62 19.15 -11.17 -2.74
N PHE A 63 20.15 -10.74 -1.96
CA PHE A 63 19.92 -9.96 -0.75
C PHE A 63 19.24 -8.62 -1.05
N LEU A 64 19.68 -7.89 -2.08
CA LEU A 64 19.05 -6.63 -2.49
C LEU A 64 17.60 -6.82 -2.93
N VAL A 65 17.30 -7.89 -3.66
CA VAL A 65 15.92 -8.22 -4.06
C VAL A 65 15.08 -8.60 -2.85
N ALA A 66 15.61 -9.39 -1.91
CA ALA A 66 14.92 -9.76 -0.68
C ALA A 66 14.62 -8.52 0.18
N LEU A 67 15.57 -7.59 0.29
CA LEU A 67 15.39 -6.34 1.00
C LEU A 67 14.29 -5.48 0.36
N ALA A 68 14.30 -5.35 -0.97
CA ALA A 68 13.25 -4.64 -1.71
C ALA A 68 11.87 -5.26 -1.49
N PHE A 69 11.80 -6.59 -1.53
CA PHE A 69 10.58 -7.34 -1.30
C PHE A 69 10.03 -7.13 0.12
N VAL A 70 10.89 -7.19 1.14
CA VAL A 70 10.50 -6.93 2.54
C VAL A 70 10.01 -5.50 2.74
N ILE A 71 10.64 -4.50 2.11
CA ILE A 71 10.18 -3.11 2.15
C ILE A 71 8.78 -3.00 1.52
N GLY A 72 8.56 -3.63 0.36
CA GLY A 72 7.26 -3.67 -0.31
C GLY A 72 6.16 -4.31 0.55
N ILE A 73 6.42 -5.49 1.12
CA ILE A 73 5.47 -6.15 2.03
C ILE A 73 5.23 -5.31 3.29
N GLY A 74 6.30 -4.76 3.88
CA GLY A 74 6.22 -3.95 5.09
C GLY A 74 5.28 -2.76 4.92
N PHE A 75 5.33 -2.10 3.75
CA PHE A 75 4.39 -1.04 3.40
C PHE A 75 2.93 -1.51 3.44
N TYR A 76 2.60 -2.61 2.76
CA TYR A 76 1.24 -3.15 2.76
C TYR A 76 0.79 -3.59 4.16
N ALA A 77 1.68 -4.21 4.95
CA ALA A 77 1.39 -4.59 6.32
C ALA A 77 1.03 -3.37 7.19
N VAL A 78 1.77 -2.26 7.07
CA VAL A 78 1.46 -1.02 7.78
C VAL A 78 0.10 -0.48 7.39
N LEU A 79 -0.22 -0.41 6.10
CA LEU A 79 -1.54 0.06 5.63
C LEU A 79 -2.68 -0.82 6.14
N ILE A 80 -2.48 -2.13 6.12
CA ILE A 80 -3.43 -3.11 6.63
C ILE A 80 -3.69 -2.90 8.13
N ILE A 81 -2.64 -2.69 8.93
CA ILE A 81 -2.77 -2.43 10.37
C ILE A 81 -3.59 -1.15 10.61
N LEU A 82 -3.34 -0.09 9.84
CA LEU A 82 -4.08 1.17 9.94
C LEU A 82 -5.54 1.01 9.52
N MET A 83 -5.80 0.28 8.43
CA MET A 83 -7.17 -0.04 8.00
C MET A 83 -7.93 -0.86 9.03
N HIS A 84 -7.28 -1.86 9.63
CA HIS A 84 -7.88 -2.65 10.68
C HIS A 84 -8.26 -1.79 11.91
N ARG A 85 -7.38 -0.86 12.31
CA ARG A 85 -7.67 0.10 13.39
C ARG A 85 -8.87 0.99 13.05
N LEU A 86 -8.94 1.48 11.81
CA LEU A 86 -10.03 2.34 11.35
C LEU A 86 -11.37 1.60 11.32
N VAL A 87 -11.41 0.39 10.77
CA VAL A 87 -12.61 -0.47 10.77
C VAL A 87 -13.09 -0.78 12.18
N ARG A 88 -12.16 -1.08 13.10
CA ARG A 88 -12.50 -1.35 14.50
C ARG A 88 -13.17 -0.15 15.17
N ARG A 89 -12.66 1.06 14.93
CA ARG A 89 -13.25 2.30 15.47
C ARG A 89 -14.63 2.60 14.88
N PHE A 90 -14.79 2.42 13.58
CA PHE A 90 -16.10 2.56 12.92
C PHE A 90 -17.15 1.62 13.52
N LYS A 91 -16.77 0.36 13.80
CA LYS A 91 -17.66 -0.58 14.50
C LYS A 91 -18.05 -0.14 15.91
N GLN A 92 -17.18 0.61 16.59
CA GLN A 92 -17.43 1.14 17.93
C GLN A 92 -18.25 2.44 17.90
N GLY A 93 -18.63 2.95 16.72
CA GLY A 93 -19.35 4.21 16.56
C GLY A 93 -18.44 5.45 16.62
N GLU A 94 -17.13 5.26 16.71
CA GLU A 94 -16.10 6.30 16.81
C GLU A 94 -15.73 6.89 15.43
N MET A 95 -16.75 7.30 14.65
CA MET A 95 -16.54 7.82 13.28
C MET A 95 -16.09 9.28 13.27
N LEU A 96 -16.64 10.09 14.19
CA LEU A 96 -16.48 11.54 14.25
C LEU A 96 -15.57 11.97 15.41
N ILE A 97 -14.45 11.26 15.59
CA ILE A 97 -13.46 11.59 16.63
C ILE A 97 -12.10 11.91 16.02
N SER A 98 -11.32 12.75 16.71
CA SER A 98 -9.97 13.17 16.31
C SER A 98 -9.05 11.99 16.02
N ALA A 99 -9.12 10.92 16.81
CA ALA A 99 -8.28 9.74 16.63
C ALA A 99 -8.50 9.08 15.24
N THR A 100 -9.73 9.06 14.74
CA THR A 100 -10.08 8.50 13.43
C THR A 100 -9.54 9.38 12.32
N LEU A 101 -9.64 10.71 12.45
CA LEU A 101 -9.00 11.68 11.56
C LEU A 101 -7.47 11.49 11.51
N ASP A 102 -6.82 11.25 12.64
CA ASP A 102 -5.37 10.99 12.70
C ASP A 102 -4.98 9.73 11.94
N THR A 103 -5.83 8.70 11.95
CA THR A 103 -5.56 7.44 11.24
C THR A 103 -5.68 7.66 9.73
N ILE A 104 -6.73 8.37 9.29
CA ILE A 104 -6.90 8.77 7.89
C ILE A 104 -5.73 9.64 7.43
N ASN A 105 -5.31 10.61 8.24
CA ASN A 105 -4.18 11.50 7.95
C ASN A 105 -2.87 10.72 7.78
N LYS A 106 -2.57 9.78 8.69
CA LYS A 106 -1.38 8.93 8.60
C LYS A 106 -1.38 8.13 7.30
N MET A 107 -2.52 7.52 6.95
CA MET A 107 -2.65 6.78 5.71
C MET A 107 -2.46 7.66 4.47
N ALA A 108 -3.07 8.85 4.45
CA ALA A 108 -2.93 9.80 3.36
C ALA A 108 -1.45 10.15 3.11
N TRP A 109 -0.72 10.48 4.18
CA TRP A 109 0.73 10.73 4.09
C TRP A 109 1.52 9.51 3.63
N ILE A 110 1.19 8.30 4.11
CA ILE A 110 1.85 7.06 3.69
C ILE A 110 1.66 6.83 2.18
N PHE A 111 0.45 7.00 1.66
CA PHE A 111 0.16 6.88 0.23
C PHE A 111 0.87 7.93 -0.64
N MET A 112 1.00 9.16 -0.15
CA MET A 112 1.77 10.20 -0.86
C MET A 112 3.28 9.91 -0.82
N ALA A 113 3.81 9.54 0.35
CA ALA A 113 5.23 9.30 0.54
C ALA A 113 5.72 8.08 -0.26
N ILE A 114 4.93 7.00 -0.32
CA ILE A 114 5.35 5.78 -1.04
C ILE A 114 5.51 6.03 -2.53
N ALA A 115 4.71 6.92 -3.14
CA ALA A 115 4.83 7.24 -4.55
C ALA A 115 6.21 7.82 -4.89
N VAL A 116 6.81 8.59 -3.97
CA VAL A 116 8.16 9.15 -4.13
C VAL A 116 9.23 8.13 -3.71
N ILE A 117 9.04 7.48 -2.55
CA ILE A 117 10.00 6.51 -2.00
C ILE A 117 10.19 5.33 -2.96
N SER A 118 9.11 4.82 -3.56
CA SER A 118 9.17 3.69 -4.49
C SER A 118 10.06 3.99 -5.70
N ILE A 119 9.97 5.18 -6.31
CA ILE A 119 10.83 5.58 -7.42
C ILE A 119 12.30 5.55 -7.02
N LEU A 120 12.65 6.20 -5.90
CA LEU A 120 14.02 6.23 -5.41
C LEU A 120 14.53 4.83 -5.09
N HIS A 121 13.70 4.05 -4.39
CA HIS A 121 14.01 2.68 -4.01
C HIS A 121 14.26 1.78 -5.23
N TYR A 122 13.37 1.80 -6.22
CA TYR A 122 13.54 1.00 -7.45
C TYR A 122 14.77 1.42 -8.24
N ASN A 123 15.01 2.72 -8.41
CA ASN A 123 16.17 3.21 -9.17
C ASN A 123 17.50 2.87 -8.49
N ILE A 124 17.57 3.02 -7.16
CA ILE A 124 18.76 2.64 -6.37
C ILE A 124 18.97 1.13 -6.45
N ASN A 125 17.91 0.33 -6.29
CA ASN A 125 18.01 -1.14 -6.35
C ASN A 125 18.50 -1.61 -7.72
N LEU A 126 17.89 -1.12 -8.81
CA LEU A 126 18.30 -1.43 -10.18
C LEU A 126 19.74 -1.00 -10.47
N TYR A 127 20.15 0.18 -9.99
CA TYR A 127 21.52 0.67 -10.16
C TYR A 127 22.52 -0.24 -9.45
N LEU A 128 22.23 -0.65 -8.21
CA LEU A 128 23.09 -1.55 -7.45
C LEU A 128 23.21 -2.92 -8.12
N LEU A 129 22.09 -3.51 -8.56
CA LEU A 129 22.09 -4.79 -9.28
C LEU A 129 22.89 -4.72 -10.60
N TYR A 130 22.80 -3.61 -11.33
CA TYR A 130 23.65 -3.38 -12.50
C TYR A 130 25.14 -3.30 -12.13
N ARG A 131 25.48 -2.56 -11.06
CA ARG A 131 26.86 -2.45 -10.57
C ARG A 131 27.45 -3.78 -10.10
N LEU A 132 26.61 -4.70 -9.64
CA LEU A 132 26.98 -6.06 -9.27
C LEU A 132 27.11 -7.01 -10.48
N GLY A 133 26.68 -6.58 -11.67
CA GLY A 133 26.65 -7.40 -12.88
C GLY A 133 25.45 -8.34 -12.97
N ASP A 134 24.52 -8.26 -12.02
CA ASP A 134 23.28 -9.06 -11.99
C ASP A 134 22.26 -8.56 -13.02
N LEU A 135 22.36 -7.28 -13.44
CA LEU A 135 21.62 -6.72 -14.56
C LEU A 135 22.56 -6.34 -15.72
N PRO A 136 22.18 -6.64 -16.97
CA PRO A 136 23.02 -6.35 -18.14
C PRO A 136 23.08 -4.85 -18.48
N LYS A 137 22.08 -4.08 -18.06
CA LYS A 137 22.00 -2.64 -18.29
C LYS A 137 21.24 -1.96 -17.15
N TRP A 138 21.64 -0.74 -16.84
CA TRP A 138 20.85 0.15 -15.99
C TRP A 138 20.05 1.13 -16.85
N GLN A 139 18.76 1.21 -16.57
CA GLN A 139 17.89 2.26 -17.10
C GLN A 139 17.11 2.83 -15.92
N PRO A 140 16.96 4.16 -15.84
CA PRO A 140 16.15 4.77 -14.80
C PRO A 140 14.65 4.52 -15.04
N PHE A 141 13.93 4.29 -13.95
CA PHE A 141 12.50 4.07 -13.94
C PHE A 141 11.77 5.34 -13.51
N TYR A 142 10.94 5.90 -14.41
CA TYR A 142 10.31 7.22 -14.22
C TYR A 142 8.80 7.17 -14.01
N THR A 143 8.20 6.01 -13.74
CA THR A 143 6.76 5.96 -13.52
C THR A 143 6.42 6.44 -12.11
N LEU A 144 5.47 7.37 -12.03
CA LEU A 144 4.83 7.73 -10.78
C LEU A 144 3.63 6.83 -10.51
N ASP A 145 3.51 6.36 -9.27
CA ASP A 145 2.32 5.68 -8.80
C ASP A 145 1.19 6.70 -8.58
N MET A 146 0.54 7.08 -9.68
CA MET A 146 -0.57 8.04 -9.69
C MET A 146 -1.76 7.55 -8.86
N LEU A 147 -1.96 6.24 -8.74
CA LEU A 147 -3.05 5.67 -7.94
C LEU A 147 -2.81 5.93 -6.45
N SER A 148 -1.59 5.66 -5.96
CA SER A 148 -1.25 5.99 -4.57
C SER A 148 -1.38 7.48 -4.28
N ILE A 149 -0.94 8.34 -5.19
CA ILE A 149 -1.12 9.80 -5.05
C ILE A 149 -2.61 10.16 -4.98
N ALA A 150 -3.43 9.64 -5.90
CA ALA A 150 -4.86 9.90 -5.93
C ALA A 150 -5.56 9.42 -4.64
N LEU A 151 -5.22 8.23 -4.15
CA LEU A 151 -5.73 7.70 -2.88
C LEU A 151 -5.31 8.57 -1.69
N GLY A 152 -4.07 9.04 -1.66
CA GLY A 152 -3.58 9.96 -0.64
C GLY A 152 -4.38 11.27 -0.61
N LEU A 153 -4.57 11.90 -1.78
CA LEU A 153 -5.36 13.11 -1.92
C LEU A 153 -6.84 12.90 -1.55
N MET A 154 -7.43 11.77 -1.97
CA MET A 154 -8.79 11.41 -1.61
C MET A 154 -8.96 11.28 -0.09
N LEU A 155 -8.01 10.66 0.60
CA LEU A 155 -8.04 10.52 2.06
C LEU A 155 -7.87 11.87 2.77
N PHE A 156 -7.06 12.79 2.23
CA PHE A 156 -7.02 14.16 2.73
C PHE A 156 -8.36 14.89 2.57
N GLY A 157 -8.99 14.76 1.40
CA GLY A 157 -10.33 15.30 1.17
C GLY A 157 -11.35 14.75 2.17
N LEU A 158 -11.35 13.43 2.37
CA LEU A 158 -12.22 12.76 3.35
C LEU A 158 -11.95 13.25 4.78
N ARG A 159 -10.68 13.43 5.16
CA ARG A 159 -10.30 14.00 6.46
C ARG A 159 -10.90 15.39 6.65
N ILE A 160 -10.78 16.28 5.66
CA ILE A 160 -11.32 17.64 5.74
C ILE A 160 -12.84 17.62 5.86
N LEU A 161 -13.52 16.76 5.09
CA LEU A 161 -14.97 16.60 5.13
C LEU A 161 -15.45 16.12 6.50
N ILE A 162 -14.81 15.09 7.07
CA ILE A 162 -15.14 14.57 8.40
C ILE A 162 -14.86 15.65 9.48
N GLN A 163 -13.77 16.40 9.35
CA GLN A 163 -13.45 17.48 10.28
C GLN A 163 -14.53 18.58 10.28
N HIS A 164 -15.04 18.95 9.10
CA HIS A 164 -16.18 19.89 9.02
C HIS A 164 -17.46 19.31 9.61
N ALA A 165 -17.73 18.02 9.39
CA ALA A 165 -18.90 17.37 9.97
C ALA A 165 -18.87 17.36 11.51
N ILE A 166 -17.69 17.16 12.11
CA ILE A 166 -17.49 17.26 13.57
C ILE A 166 -17.80 18.68 14.06
N ALA A 167 -17.21 19.69 13.42
CA ALA A 167 -17.44 21.09 13.81
C ALA A 167 -18.93 21.48 13.74
N LEU A 168 -19.62 21.09 12.66
CA LEU A 168 -21.06 21.31 12.52
C LEU A 168 -21.88 20.60 13.60
N GLN A 169 -21.49 19.38 14.01
CA GLN A 169 -22.17 18.66 15.07
C GLN A 169 -21.96 19.33 16.44
N GLU A 170 -20.77 19.84 16.71
CA GLU A 170 -20.47 20.61 17.92
C GLU A 170 -21.28 21.91 17.97
N ASP A 171 -21.35 22.66 16.87
CA ASP A 171 -22.14 23.90 16.78
C ASP A 171 -23.64 23.66 17.03
N VAL A 172 -24.20 22.60 16.45
CA VAL A 172 -25.62 22.22 16.67
C VAL A 172 -25.87 21.82 18.13
N ASN A 173 -24.95 21.10 18.76
CA ASN A 173 -25.08 20.72 20.17
C ASN A 173 -24.95 21.92 21.13
N LEU A 174 -24.30 23.00 20.72
CA LEU A 174 -24.14 24.23 21.52
C LEU A 174 -25.30 25.22 21.35
N THR A 175 -26.14 25.04 20.32
CA THR A 175 -27.27 25.94 20.01
C THR A 175 -28.65 25.42 20.44
N VAL A 176 -28.74 24.14 20.85
CA VAL A 176 -29.96 23.51 21.42
C VAL A 176 -29.83 23.42 22.94
#